data_AF-A0A2V6H9T6-F1
#
_entry.id   AF-A0A2V6H9T6-F1
#
_cell.length_a   1.000
_cell.length_b   1.000
_cell.length_c   1.000
_cell.angle_alpha   90.00
_cell.angle_beta   90.00
_cell.angle_gamma   90.00
#
_symmetry.space_group_name_H-M   'P 1'
#
loop_
_entity.id
_entity.type
_entity.pdbx_description
1 polymer ?
#
loop_
_entity_poly.entity_id
_entity_poly.type
_entity_poly.pdbx_seq_one_letter_code
_entity_poly.pdbx_strand_id
1 'polypeptide(L)'
;MPNAEIAMTKRAFGQTMRADIWWIQPLLVFIGLSTFIVYSTWAAFQGKDYFFGNYVSPFYSPELFGDSPHSWFGPKPGWWPQWLLFSPALFILWAPGGFRLTCYYYRGAYYKAFWADPPACTVGEPRKSYWGERSFPLIMQNVHRYFLYLALLFILILA
;
A
#
# COMPACT_ATOMS: atom_id res chain seq x y z
N MET A 1 12.95 -27.30 -35.56
CA MET A 1 13.00 -27.74 -34.15
C MET A 1 11.56 -27.89 -33.70
N PRO A 2 11.06 -29.10 -33.35
CA PRO A 2 9.68 -29.22 -32.90
C PRO A 2 9.54 -28.48 -31.58
N ASN A 3 8.55 -27.59 -31.50
CA ASN A 3 8.18 -26.88 -30.29
C ASN A 3 7.68 -27.92 -29.29
N ALA A 4 8.53 -28.33 -28.35
CA ALA A 4 8.08 -29.11 -27.21
C ALA A 4 7.17 -28.20 -26.38
N GLU A 5 5.86 -28.37 -26.52
CA GLU A 5 4.90 -27.85 -25.56
C GLU A 5 5.17 -28.56 -24.24
N ILE A 6 5.96 -27.93 -23.37
CA ILE A 6 6.12 -28.37 -22.00
C ILE A 6 4.77 -28.14 -21.33
N ALA A 7 3.94 -29.19 -21.28
CA ALA A 7 2.72 -29.19 -20.50
C ALA A 7 3.10 -29.03 -19.02
N MET A 8 3.12 -27.79 -18.54
CA MET A 8 3.33 -27.49 -17.13
C MET A 8 2.12 -27.98 -16.35
N THR A 9 2.23 -29.14 -15.71
CA THR A 9 1.19 -29.66 -14.82
C THR A 9 0.88 -28.61 -13.76
N LYS A 10 -0.37 -28.11 -13.74
CA LYS A 10 -0.81 -27.15 -12.74
C LYS A 10 -0.84 -27.82 -11.38
N ARG A 11 0.11 -27.45 -10.51
CA ARG A 11 0.23 -27.95 -9.14
C ARG A 11 -0.94 -27.45 -8.30
N ALA A 12 -1.44 -28.28 -7.40
CA ALA A 12 -2.43 -27.87 -6.41
C ALA A 12 -1.81 -26.90 -5.38
N PHE A 13 -2.64 -26.18 -4.63
CA PHE A 13 -2.17 -25.24 -3.60
C PHE A 13 -1.21 -25.94 -2.62
N GLY A 14 -0.05 -25.34 -2.38
CA GLY A 14 0.97 -25.87 -1.46
C GLY A 14 1.82 -27.01 -2.02
N GLN A 15 1.48 -27.59 -3.19
CA GLN A 15 2.38 -28.53 -3.86
C GLN A 15 3.59 -27.77 -4.40
N THR A 16 4.80 -28.26 -4.06
CA THR A 16 6.05 -27.59 -4.37
C THR A 16 7.15 -28.59 -4.70
N MET A 17 8.13 -28.16 -5.49
CA MET A 17 9.39 -28.89 -5.73
C MET A 17 10.53 -28.38 -4.85
N ARG A 18 10.28 -27.34 -4.04
CA ARG A 18 11.27 -26.75 -3.13
C ARG A 18 11.43 -27.58 -1.87
N ALA A 19 12.68 -27.70 -1.42
CA ALA A 19 13.05 -28.27 -0.12
C ALA A 19 13.17 -27.19 0.99
N ASP A 20 13.23 -25.91 0.62
CA ASP A 20 13.30 -24.79 1.57
C ASP A 20 11.93 -24.40 2.15
N ILE A 21 11.97 -23.61 3.22
CA ILE A 21 10.78 -23.08 3.91
C ILE A 21 10.24 -21.87 3.13
N TRP A 22 9.71 -22.15 1.94
CA TRP A 22 9.24 -21.17 0.96
C TRP A 22 8.17 -20.19 1.49
N TRP A 23 7.45 -20.55 2.55
CA TRP A 23 6.38 -19.74 3.12
C TRP A 23 6.87 -18.67 4.12
N ILE A 24 8.13 -18.72 4.60
CA ILE A 24 8.63 -17.75 5.59
C ILE A 24 8.60 -16.33 5.05
N GLN A 25 9.12 -16.11 3.83
CA GLN A 25 9.17 -14.78 3.23
C GLN A 25 7.77 -14.15 3.10
N PRO A 26 6.77 -14.79 2.45
CA PRO A 26 5.43 -14.20 2.35
C PRO A 26 4.76 -14.04 3.73
N LEU A 27 5.02 -14.92 4.69
CA LEU A 27 4.48 -14.78 6.05
C LEU A 27 5.04 -13.55 6.77
N LEU A 28 6.37 -13.32 6.73
CA LEU A 28 6.99 -12.16 7.34
C LEU A 28 6.49 -10.85 6.70
N VAL A 29 6.31 -10.85 5.38
CA VAL A 29 5.70 -9.71 4.67
C VAL A 29 4.25 -9.51 5.11
N PHE A 30 3.47 -10.58 5.25
CA PHE A 30 2.09 -10.50 5.73
C PHE A 30 2.01 -9.88 7.13
N ILE A 31 2.83 -10.36 8.07
CA ILE A 31 2.87 -9.84 9.44
C ILE A 31 3.34 -8.39 9.48
N GLY A 32 4.43 -8.08 8.78
CA GLY A 32 5.01 -6.74 8.73
C GLY A 32 4.05 -5.74 8.09
N LEU A 33 3.48 -6.07 6.94
CA LEU A 33 2.55 -5.18 6.24
C LEU A 33 1.24 -5.04 6.99
N SER A 34 0.70 -6.11 7.60
CA SER A 34 -0.53 -6.03 8.40
C SER A 34 -0.31 -5.15 9.64
N THR A 35 0.79 -5.35 10.36
CA THR A 35 1.17 -4.51 11.51
C THR A 35 1.31 -3.04 11.08
N PHE A 36 1.99 -2.79 9.96
CA PHE A 36 2.14 -1.44 9.42
C PHE A 36 0.80 -0.81 9.05
N ILE A 37 -0.09 -1.54 8.36
CA ILE A 37 -1.43 -1.03 7.99
C ILE A 37 -2.23 -0.68 9.24
N VAL A 38 -2.28 -1.56 10.23
CA VAL A 38 -3.01 -1.32 11.48
C VAL A 38 -2.45 -0.11 12.22
N TYR A 39 -1.12 -0.06 12.39
CA TYR A 39 -0.45 1.03 13.09
C TYR A 39 -0.59 2.36 12.35
N SER A 40 -0.34 2.40 11.05
CA SER A 40 -0.45 3.62 10.24
C SER A 40 -1.88 4.13 10.16
N THR A 41 -2.87 3.24 10.11
CA THR A 41 -4.29 3.63 10.17
C THR A 41 -4.59 4.27 11.51
N TRP A 42 -4.22 3.62 12.61
CA TRP A 42 -4.40 4.20 13.95
C TRP A 42 -3.69 5.56 14.09
N ALA A 43 -2.42 5.65 13.66
CA ALA A 43 -1.63 6.88 13.72
C ALA A 43 -2.21 7.98 12.83
N ALA A 44 -2.79 7.64 11.67
CA ALA A 44 -3.45 8.60 10.79
C ALA A 44 -4.78 9.09 11.36
N PHE A 45 -5.52 8.28 12.11
CA PHE A 45 -6.78 8.71 12.74
C PHE A 45 -6.61 9.36 14.11
N GLN A 46 -5.47 9.16 14.79
CA GLN A 46 -5.21 9.73 16.10
C GLN A 46 -5.29 11.26 16.08
N GLY A 47 -4.72 11.91 15.05
CA GLY A 47 -4.81 13.36 14.86
C GLY A 47 -4.20 14.20 15.98
N LYS A 48 -3.36 13.61 16.84
CA LYS A 48 -2.74 14.22 18.02
C LYS A 48 -1.25 13.93 18.04
N ASP A 49 -0.49 14.72 18.80
CA ASP A 49 0.95 14.55 19.04
C ASP A 49 1.79 14.40 17.76
N TYR A 50 1.33 14.98 16.65
CA TYR A 50 1.98 14.87 15.33
C TYR A 50 3.05 15.92 15.08
N PHE A 51 3.20 16.91 15.97
CA PHE A 51 4.22 17.93 15.89
C PHE A 51 4.89 18.18 17.25
N PHE A 52 6.16 18.55 17.22
CA PHE A 52 6.91 18.99 18.39
C PHE A 52 7.90 20.09 17.99
N GLY A 53 7.66 21.31 18.45
CA GLY A 53 8.43 22.49 18.02
C GLY A 53 8.39 22.67 16.50
N ASN A 54 9.55 22.58 15.85
CA ASN A 54 9.69 22.70 14.39
C ASN A 54 9.61 21.36 13.65
N TYR A 55 9.32 20.26 14.35
CA TYR A 55 9.24 18.93 13.74
C TYR A 55 7.77 18.53 13.55
N VAL A 56 7.44 18.08 12.33
CA VAL A 56 6.12 17.53 11.98
C VAL A 56 6.32 16.10 11.48
N SER A 57 5.42 15.20 11.89
CA SER A 57 5.42 13.81 11.45
C SER A 57 5.24 13.73 9.92
N PRO A 58 6.00 12.86 9.21
CA PRO A 58 5.85 12.67 7.78
C PRO A 58 4.45 12.26 7.32
N PHE A 59 3.63 11.66 8.21
CA PHE A 59 2.24 11.32 7.92
C PHE A 59 1.32 12.54 7.77
N TYR A 60 1.73 13.67 8.35
CA TYR A 60 0.94 14.89 8.45
C TYR A 60 1.53 16.04 7.60
N SER A 61 2.66 15.81 6.93
CA SER A 61 3.36 16.80 6.12
C SER A 61 2.95 16.72 4.64
N PRO A 62 2.64 17.85 3.97
CA PRO A 62 2.57 19.22 4.50
C PRO A 62 1.28 19.45 5.31
N GLU A 63 1.31 20.18 6.42
CA GLU A 63 0.09 20.37 7.21
C GLU A 63 -0.85 21.40 6.55
N LEU A 64 -1.94 20.93 5.91
CA LEU A 64 -2.91 21.84 5.26
C LEU A 64 -3.78 22.56 6.29
N PHE A 65 -4.39 21.79 7.20
CA PHE A 65 -5.27 22.29 8.26
C PHE A 65 -4.91 21.61 9.57
N GLY A 66 -4.72 22.37 10.64
CA GLY A 66 -4.40 21.83 11.94
C GLY A 66 -4.02 22.92 12.94
N ASP A 67 -3.79 22.52 14.18
CA ASP A 67 -3.55 23.45 15.28
C ASP A 67 -2.06 23.83 15.40
N SER A 68 -1.19 23.26 14.56
CA SER A 68 0.24 23.55 14.62
C SER A 68 0.59 24.88 13.92
N PRO A 69 1.72 25.49 14.29
CA PRO A 69 2.27 26.66 13.60
C PRO A 69 2.63 26.41 12.13
N HIS A 70 2.72 25.14 11.72
CA HIS A 70 3.07 24.73 10.35
C HIS A 70 1.84 24.56 9.45
N SER A 71 0.64 24.84 9.96
CA SER A 71 -0.60 24.77 9.17
C SER A 71 -0.67 25.88 8.12
N TRP A 72 -0.92 25.49 6.86
CA TRP A 72 -0.93 26.43 5.73
C TRP A 72 -2.23 27.24 5.62
N PHE A 73 -3.36 26.60 5.91
CA PHE A 73 -4.69 27.21 5.83
C PHE A 73 -5.30 27.48 7.21
N GLY A 74 -4.52 27.28 8.27
CA GLY A 74 -4.91 27.52 9.66
C GLY A 74 -5.63 26.32 10.32
N PRO A 75 -6.38 26.59 11.40
CA PRO A 75 -6.99 25.54 12.23
C PRO A 75 -8.12 24.81 11.52
N LYS A 76 -8.64 23.77 12.19
CA LYS A 76 -9.76 22.98 11.69
C LYS A 76 -10.92 23.88 11.21
N PRO A 77 -11.41 23.72 9.98
CA PRO A 77 -12.56 24.48 9.49
C PRO A 77 -13.81 24.24 10.34
N GLY A 78 -14.52 25.31 10.69
CA GLY A 78 -15.72 25.24 11.55
C GLY A 78 -16.89 24.48 10.93
N TRP A 79 -16.91 24.31 9.61
CA TRP A 79 -17.91 23.53 8.87
C TRP A 79 -17.65 22.02 8.87
N TRP A 80 -16.56 21.56 9.51
CA TRP A 80 -16.25 20.13 9.58
C TRP A 80 -17.29 19.36 10.41
N PRO A 81 -17.84 18.24 9.91
CA PRO A 81 -18.86 17.50 10.63
C PRO A 81 -18.35 17.01 11.98
N GLN A 82 -19.08 17.30 13.06
CA GLN A 82 -18.67 16.92 14.43
C GLN A 82 -18.62 15.40 14.65
N TRP A 83 -19.35 14.63 13.84
CA TRP A 83 -19.37 13.16 13.90
C TRP A 83 -18.16 12.51 13.23
N LEU A 84 -17.38 13.26 12.44
CA LEU A 84 -16.23 12.74 11.70
C LEU A 84 -14.94 13.13 12.42
N LEU A 85 -14.11 12.13 12.76
CA LEU A 85 -12.76 12.37 13.30
C LEU A 85 -11.97 13.24 12.32
N PHE A 86 -11.49 14.38 12.81
CA PHE A 86 -10.63 15.26 12.04
C PHE A 86 -9.18 14.83 12.22
N SER A 87 -8.51 14.54 11.11
CA SER A 87 -7.06 14.35 11.10
C SER A 87 -6.45 14.98 9.85
N PRO A 88 -5.43 15.84 10.00
CA PRO A 88 -4.74 16.45 8.87
C PRO A 88 -4.13 15.41 7.91
N ALA A 89 -3.70 14.26 8.44
CA ALA A 89 -3.08 13.19 7.65
C ALA A 89 -4.01 12.67 6.54
N LEU A 90 -5.34 12.66 6.74
CA LEU A 90 -6.29 12.08 5.78
C LEU A 90 -6.32 12.83 4.45
N PHE A 91 -6.01 14.13 4.45
CA PHE A 91 -6.01 14.94 3.22
C PHE A 91 -4.86 14.62 2.29
N ILE A 92 -3.78 14.07 2.82
CA ILE A 92 -2.51 13.93 2.12
C ILE A 92 -2.12 12.48 1.95
N LEU A 93 -2.27 11.67 2.99
CA LEU A 93 -1.71 10.31 3.06
C LEU A 93 -2.16 9.40 1.91
N TRP A 94 -3.34 9.64 1.35
CA TRP A 94 -3.87 8.88 0.22
C TRP A 94 -3.00 9.00 -1.05
N ALA A 95 -2.31 10.12 -1.27
CA ALA A 95 -1.45 10.33 -2.44
C ALA A 95 -0.14 9.50 -2.37
N PRO A 96 0.76 9.70 -1.38
CA PRO A 96 1.97 8.89 -1.25
C PRO A 96 1.65 7.43 -0.88
N GLY A 97 0.59 7.19 -0.10
CA GLY A 97 0.10 5.85 0.21
C GLY A 97 -0.42 5.13 -1.04
N GLY A 98 -1.20 5.81 -1.88
CA GLY A 98 -1.69 5.31 -3.15
C GLY A 98 -0.56 5.02 -4.14
N PHE A 99 0.45 5.88 -4.21
CA PHE A 99 1.65 5.63 -5.03
C PHE A 99 2.37 4.34 -4.62
N ARG A 100 2.56 4.12 -3.31
CA ARG A 100 3.17 2.88 -2.80
C ARG A 100 2.29 1.66 -3.05
N LEU A 101 1.00 1.72 -2.78
CA LEU A 101 0.06 0.60 -3.00
C LEU A 101 -0.03 0.18 -4.47
N THR A 102 0.09 1.14 -5.39
CA THR A 102 0.00 0.91 -6.83
C THR A 102 1.33 0.56 -7.50
N CYS A 103 2.44 0.68 -6.78
CA CYS A 103 3.77 0.38 -7.31
C CYS A 103 3.94 -1.12 -7.61
N TYR A 104 4.56 -1.42 -8.76
CA TYR A 104 4.86 -2.79 -9.21
C TYR A 104 5.54 -3.64 -8.13
N TYR A 105 6.48 -3.04 -7.38
CA TYR A 105 7.21 -3.74 -6.32
C TYR A 105 6.30 -4.16 -5.16
N TYR A 106 5.51 -3.22 -4.62
CA TYR A 106 4.59 -3.50 -3.51
C TYR A 106 3.48 -4.45 -3.93
N ARG A 107 2.98 -4.31 -5.15
CA ARG A 107 2.02 -5.24 -5.77
C ARG A 107 2.48 -6.68 -5.71
N GLY A 108 3.73 -6.94 -6.12
CA GLY A 108 4.33 -8.26 -6.00
C GLY A 108 4.38 -8.76 -4.55
N ALA A 109 4.63 -7.88 -3.58
CA ALA A 109 4.71 -8.25 -2.17
C ALA A 109 3.35 -8.68 -1.60
N TYR A 110 2.29 -7.88 -1.78
CA TYR A 110 0.98 -8.21 -1.20
C TYR A 110 0.22 -9.28 -2.01
N TYR A 111 0.46 -9.44 -3.31
CA TYR A 111 -0.09 -10.58 -4.08
C TYR A 111 0.43 -11.91 -3.53
N LYS A 112 1.72 -11.98 -3.18
CA LYS A 112 2.33 -13.17 -2.57
C LYS A 112 1.88 -13.38 -1.14
N ALA A 113 1.87 -12.32 -0.33
CA ALA A 113 1.61 -12.40 1.11
C ALA A 113 0.12 -12.59 1.46
N PHE A 114 -0.81 -11.96 0.72
CA PHE A 114 -2.25 -11.99 1.02
C PHE A 114 -3.05 -12.90 0.09
N TRP A 115 -2.66 -13.02 -1.19
CA TRP A 115 -3.37 -13.85 -2.17
C TRP A 115 -2.67 -15.14 -2.57
N ALA A 116 -1.43 -15.35 -2.11
CA ALA A 116 -0.60 -16.50 -2.46
C ALA A 116 -0.54 -16.74 -3.99
N ASP A 117 -0.34 -15.68 -4.78
CA ASP A 117 -0.49 -15.70 -6.24
C ASP A 117 0.82 -15.40 -6.99
N PRO A 118 1.59 -16.44 -7.39
CA PRO A 118 1.98 -17.58 -6.57
C PRO A 118 2.95 -17.15 -5.43
N PRO A 119 2.97 -17.81 -4.26
CA PRO A 119 3.75 -17.35 -3.11
C PRO A 119 5.28 -17.41 -3.36
N ALA A 120 5.73 -18.37 -4.16
CA ALA A 120 7.10 -18.49 -4.63
C ALA A 120 7.14 -19.24 -5.97
N CYS A 121 8.28 -19.16 -6.67
CA CYS A 121 8.50 -19.97 -7.87
C CYS A 121 8.36 -21.45 -7.53
N THR A 122 7.74 -22.23 -8.42
CA THR A 122 7.49 -23.68 -8.28
C THR A 122 6.55 -24.12 -7.14
N VAL A 123 5.90 -23.17 -6.44
CA VAL A 123 4.84 -23.44 -5.47
C VAL A 123 3.48 -23.22 -6.13
N GLY A 124 2.57 -24.20 -6.02
CA GLY A 124 1.22 -24.08 -6.55
C GLY A 124 0.40 -23.00 -5.85
N GLU A 125 -0.25 -22.14 -6.64
CA GLU A 125 -1.17 -21.09 -6.18
C GLU A 125 -2.60 -21.64 -5.97
N PRO A 126 -3.41 -21.01 -5.11
CA PRO A 126 -4.81 -21.39 -4.93
C PRO A 126 -5.69 -21.00 -6.14
N ARG A 127 -5.20 -20.09 -6.98
CA ARG A 127 -5.95 -19.53 -8.10
C ARG A 127 -6.04 -20.49 -9.29
N LYS A 128 -7.23 -20.61 -9.87
CA LYS A 128 -7.46 -21.50 -11.04
C LYS A 128 -7.32 -20.78 -12.38
N SER A 129 -7.54 -19.46 -12.42
CA SER A 129 -7.51 -18.66 -13.65
C SER A 129 -6.83 -17.31 -13.42
N TYR A 130 -6.11 -16.82 -14.43
CA TYR A 130 -5.46 -15.52 -14.44
C TYR A 130 -6.39 -14.46 -15.03
N TRP A 131 -6.74 -13.46 -14.23
CA TRP A 131 -7.69 -12.40 -14.61
C TRP A 131 -6.99 -11.12 -15.10
N GLY A 132 -5.66 -11.06 -14.95
CA GLY A 132 -4.87 -9.87 -15.19
C GLY A 132 -5.30 -8.65 -14.35
N GLU A 133 -4.80 -7.48 -14.73
CA GLU A 133 -5.10 -6.18 -14.09
C GLU A 133 -6.30 -5.48 -14.75
N ARG A 134 -7.15 -6.23 -15.46
CA ARG A 134 -8.32 -5.70 -16.18
C ARG A 134 -9.63 -5.86 -15.40
N SER A 135 -9.60 -6.54 -14.26
CA SER A 135 -10.79 -6.85 -13.47
C SER A 135 -10.77 -6.13 -12.13
N PHE A 136 -11.94 -5.70 -11.64
CA PHE A 136 -12.07 -5.14 -10.30
C PHE A 136 -11.72 -6.21 -9.23
N PRO A 137 -10.92 -5.90 -8.18
CA PRO A 137 -10.35 -4.59 -7.81
C PRO A 137 -8.98 -4.25 -8.42
N LEU A 138 -8.35 -5.17 -9.16
CA LEU A 138 -6.98 -5.03 -9.68
C LEU A 138 -6.84 -3.94 -10.76
N ILE A 139 -7.94 -3.50 -11.37
CA ILE A 139 -7.93 -2.39 -12.33
C ILE A 139 -7.44 -1.07 -11.72
N MET A 140 -7.59 -0.88 -10.40
CA MET A 140 -7.09 0.30 -9.70
C MET A 140 -5.55 0.39 -9.73
N GLN A 141 -4.85 -0.73 -9.98
CA GLN A 141 -3.39 -0.73 -10.07
C GLN A 141 -2.88 0.06 -11.29
N ASN A 142 -3.71 0.20 -12.34
CA ASN A 142 -3.35 0.96 -13.54
C ASN A 142 -3.26 2.47 -13.30
N VAL A 143 -3.77 2.98 -12.16
CA VAL A 143 -3.71 4.41 -11.84
C VAL A 143 -2.37 4.85 -11.23
N HIS A 144 -1.39 3.94 -11.12
CA HIS A 144 -0.05 4.22 -10.60
C HIS A 144 0.59 5.47 -11.23
N ARG A 145 0.44 5.63 -12.55
CA ARG A 145 0.96 6.78 -13.29
C ARG A 145 0.43 8.12 -12.77
N TYR A 146 -0.85 8.18 -12.39
CA TYR A 146 -1.46 9.40 -11.87
C TYR A 146 -0.99 9.70 -10.44
N PHE A 147 -0.86 8.66 -9.61
CA PHE A 147 -0.28 8.79 -8.28
C PHE A 147 1.19 9.21 -8.31
N LEU A 148 1.97 8.80 -9.32
CA LEU A 148 3.33 9.27 -9.53
C LEU A 148 3.36 10.79 -9.75
N TYR A 149 2.46 11.35 -10.57
CA TYR A 149 2.40 12.79 -10.79
C TYR A 149 2.08 13.56 -9.52
N LEU A 150 1.15 13.04 -8.70
CA LEU A 150 0.87 13.62 -7.39
C LEU A 150 2.12 13.53 -6.49
N ALA A 151 2.76 12.37 -6.39
CA ALA A 151 3.95 12.20 -5.56
C ALA A 151 5.10 13.13 -5.95
N LEU A 152 5.34 13.35 -7.25
CA LEU A 152 6.34 14.31 -7.73
C LEU A 152 6.01 15.74 -7.32
N LEU A 153 4.73 16.13 -7.39
CA LEU A 153 4.28 17.44 -6.91
C LEU A 153 4.51 17.59 -5.40
N PHE A 154 4.22 16.55 -4.62
CA PHE A 154 4.52 16.54 -3.18
C PHE A 154 6.01 16.70 -2.89
N ILE A 155 6.88 16.03 -3.65
CA ILE A 155 8.34 16.18 -3.50
C ILE A 155 8.76 17.61 -3.78
N LEU A 156 8.25 18.25 -4.84
CA LEU A 156 8.57 19.65 -5.14
C LEU A 156 8.07 20.63 -4.07
N ILE A 157 6.95 20.32 -3.42
CA ILE A 157 6.40 21.15 -2.35
C ILE A 157 7.17 20.98 -1.03
N LEU A 158 7.69 19.77 -0.77
CA LEU A 158 8.43 19.45 0.46
C LEU A 158 9.95 19.65 0.35
N ALA A 159 10.48 19.90 -0.85
CA ALA A 159 11.91 20.14 -1.11
C ALA A 159 12.33 21.55 -0.67
#